data_AF-A0AAU9F025-F1
#
_entry.id   AF-A0AAU9F025-F1
#
_cell.length_a   1.000
_cell.length_b   1.000
_cell.length_c   1.000
_cell.angle_alpha   90.00
_cell.angle_beta   90.00
_cell.angle_gamma   90.00
#
_symmetry.space_group_name_H-M   'P 1'
#
loop_
_entity.id
_entity.type
_entity.pdbx_description
1 polymer ?
#
loop_
_entity_poly.entity_id
_entity_poly.type
_entity_poly.pdbx_seq_one_letter_code
_entity_poly.pdbx_strand_id
1 'polypeptide(L)'
;MVLNGNCYKLARKLQSLTEHEVHALDPADKCHIIRERIKANLHQAYERSSQRYNKRARIFFANPGQEVYRRNFTLSDFGKSNNAKFAQKFLKCRVVRPVGNNAYELEDLAGMPVGIFTP
;
A
#
# COMPACT_ATOMS: atom_id res chain seq x y z
N MET A 1 53.55 -4.60 -6.90
CA MET A 1 52.53 -3.52 -6.92
C MET A 1 52.83 -2.64 -8.10
N VAL A 2 51.90 -2.49 -9.06
CA VAL A 2 52.13 -1.73 -10.30
C VAL A 2 51.82 -0.26 -10.03
N LEU A 3 52.85 0.60 -10.05
CA LEU A 3 52.78 1.98 -9.54
C LEU A 3 52.62 3.05 -10.65
N ASN A 4 52.60 2.66 -11.92
CA ASN A 4 52.57 3.59 -13.06
C ASN A 4 51.64 3.09 -14.17
N GLY A 5 50.85 4.00 -14.76
CA GLY A 5 49.95 3.73 -15.89
C GLY A 5 50.62 3.10 -17.12
N ASN A 6 51.92 3.34 -17.33
CA ASN A 6 52.65 2.71 -18.44
C ASN A 6 52.85 1.20 -18.25
N CYS A 7 52.97 0.72 -17.02
CA CYS A 7 53.08 -0.71 -16.74
C CYS A 7 51.80 -1.46 -17.10
N TYR A 8 50.63 -0.81 -16.98
CA TYR A 8 49.36 -1.38 -17.44
C TYR A 8 49.30 -1.52 -18.97
N LYS A 9 49.82 -0.54 -19.72
CA LYS A 9 49.92 -0.64 -21.19
C LYS A 9 50.82 -1.79 -21.63
N LEU A 10 51.94 -1.99 -20.94
CA LEU A 10 52.88 -3.07 -21.22
C LEU A 10 52.29 -4.43 -20.84
N ALA A 11 51.63 -4.54 -19.69
CA ALA A 11 50.94 -5.76 -19.25
C ALA A 11 49.77 -6.15 -20.18
N ARG A 12 49.05 -5.18 -20.76
CA ARG A 12 48.07 -5.41 -21.84
C ARG A 12 48.70 -5.95 -23.10
N LYS A 13 49.81 -5.34 -23.55
CA LYS A 13 50.54 -5.81 -24.75
C LYS A 13 51.10 -7.22 -24.58
N LEU A 14 51.53 -7.56 -23.36
CA LEU A 14 52.04 -8.89 -23.01
C LEU A 14 50.92 -9.92 -22.76
N GLN A 15 49.64 -9.56 -22.93
CA GLN A 15 48.48 -10.41 -22.64
C GLN A 15 48.48 -11.03 -21.23
N SER A 16 49.27 -10.46 -20.32
CA SER A 16 49.45 -10.94 -18.95
C SER A 16 48.31 -10.48 -18.03
N LEU A 17 47.49 -9.54 -18.50
CA LEU A 17 46.21 -9.20 -17.88
C LEU A 17 45.15 -10.04 -18.57
N THR A 18 44.58 -11.02 -17.85
CA THR A 18 43.31 -11.63 -18.23
C THR A 18 42.22 -10.58 -18.07
N GLU A 19 42.10 -9.70 -19.07
CA GLU A 19 40.88 -8.91 -19.24
C GLU A 19 39.81 -9.95 -19.53
N HIS A 20 39.04 -10.36 -18.52
CA HIS A 20 37.77 -11.03 -18.77
C HIS A 20 37.01 -10.08 -19.68
N GLU A 21 36.85 -10.45 -20.94
CA GLU A 21 36.15 -9.65 -21.93
C GLU A 21 34.81 -9.27 -21.33
N VAL A 22 34.69 -8.01 -20.90
CA VAL A 22 33.42 -7.48 -20.42
C VAL A 22 32.60 -7.28 -21.68
N HIS A 23 32.01 -8.37 -22.17
CA HIS A 23 31.03 -8.29 -23.23
C HIS A 23 29.93 -7.37 -22.70
N ALA A 24 29.80 -6.21 -23.35
CA ALA A 24 28.73 -5.30 -23.04
C ALA A 24 27.43 -6.05 -23.31
N LEU A 25 26.73 -6.47 -22.25
CA LEU A 25 25.45 -7.15 -22.38
C LEU A 25 24.54 -6.33 -23.28
N ASP A 26 23.81 -7.03 -24.16
CA ASP A 26 22.82 -6.41 -25.02
C ASP A 26 21.84 -5.59 -24.15
N PRO A 27 21.41 -4.39 -24.58
CA PRO A 27 20.49 -3.58 -23.79
C PRO A 27 19.20 -4.32 -23.39
N ALA A 28 18.74 -5.29 -24.18
CA ALA A 28 17.58 -6.11 -23.83
C ALA A 28 17.86 -7.01 -22.60
N ASP A 29 19.02 -7.66 -22.56
CA ASP A 29 19.44 -8.52 -21.46
C ASP A 29 19.64 -7.72 -20.17
N LYS A 30 20.24 -6.52 -20.28
CA LYS A 30 20.36 -5.59 -19.15
C LYS A 30 18.98 -5.20 -18.58
N CYS A 31 18.04 -4.87 -19.47
CA CYS A 31 16.67 -4.55 -19.06
C CYS A 31 15.99 -5.75 -18.38
N HIS A 32 16.20 -6.97 -18.88
CA HIS A 32 15.67 -8.19 -18.29
C HIS A 32 16.20 -8.40 -16.86
N ILE A 33 17.51 -8.30 -16.67
CA ILE A 33 18.15 -8.44 -15.35
C ILE A 33 17.60 -7.40 -14.35
N ILE A 34 17.43 -6.15 -14.80
CA ILE A 34 16.86 -5.08 -13.96
C ILE A 34 15.42 -5.41 -13.57
N ARG A 35 14.59 -5.88 -14.51
CA ARG A 35 13.19 -6.25 -14.23
C ARG A 35 13.09 -7.38 -13.23
N GLU A 36 13.90 -8.42 -13.37
CA GLU A 36 13.91 -9.54 -12.42
C GLU A 36 14.33 -9.08 -11.03
N ARG A 37 15.33 -8.20 -10.94
CA ARG A 37 15.72 -7.61 -9.66
C ARG A 37 14.60 -6.77 -9.03
N ILE A 38 13.87 -5.99 -9.84
CA ILE A 38 12.72 -5.20 -9.36
C ILE A 38 11.62 -6.13 -8.86
N LYS A 39 11.26 -7.18 -9.62
CA LYS A 39 10.25 -8.16 -9.21
C LYS A 39 10.60 -8.83 -7.88
N ALA A 40 11.84 -9.28 -7.73
CA ALA A 40 12.32 -9.90 -6.49
C ALA A 40 12.21 -8.93 -5.30
N ASN A 41 12.62 -7.68 -5.48
CA ASN A 41 12.51 -6.66 -4.44
C ASN A 41 11.05 -6.35 -4.07
N LEU A 42 10.17 -6.24 -5.07
CA LEU A 42 8.74 -6.02 -4.83
C LEU A 42 8.12 -7.19 -4.07
N HIS A 43 8.48 -8.42 -4.43
CA HIS A 43 8.00 -9.61 -3.74
C HIS A 43 8.47 -9.64 -2.28
N GLN A 44 9.75 -9.39 -2.04
CA GLN A 44 10.29 -9.35 -0.67
C GLN A 44 9.67 -8.21 0.16
N ALA A 45 9.42 -7.05 -0.46
CA ALA A 45 8.72 -5.95 0.20
C ALA A 45 7.27 -6.33 0.55
N TYR A 46 6.59 -7.05 -0.35
CA TYR A 46 5.26 -7.60 -0.10
C TYR A 46 5.26 -8.58 1.07
N GLU A 47 6.18 -9.56 1.12
CA GLU A 47 6.25 -10.55 2.20
C GLU A 47 6.49 -9.90 3.57
N ARG A 48 7.41 -8.92 3.64
CA ARG A 48 7.67 -8.17 4.88
C ARG A 48 6.45 -7.38 5.33
N SER A 49 5.73 -6.80 4.37
CA SER A 49 4.59 -5.93 4.63
C SER A 49 3.34 -6.75 4.96
N SER A 50 3.09 -7.85 4.26
CA SER A 50 1.90 -8.69 4.40
C SER A 50 1.76 -9.24 5.82
N GLN A 51 2.86 -9.69 6.43
CA GLN A 51 2.85 -10.15 7.82
C GLN A 51 2.38 -9.07 8.82
N ARG A 52 2.64 -7.80 8.53
CA ARG A 52 2.24 -6.67 9.38
C ARG A 52 0.85 -6.15 9.05
N TYR A 53 0.54 -5.95 7.77
CA TYR A 53 -0.72 -5.37 7.32
C TYR A 53 -1.87 -6.38 7.35
N ASN A 54 -1.64 -7.65 7.02
CA ASN A 54 -2.70 -8.68 7.09
C ASN A 54 -3.21 -8.86 8.53
N LYS A 55 -2.34 -8.74 9.53
CA LYS A 55 -2.73 -8.79 10.95
C LYS A 55 -3.57 -7.59 11.40
N ARG A 56 -3.48 -6.46 10.69
CA ARG A 56 -4.20 -5.22 11.02
C ARG A 56 -5.50 -5.06 10.22
N ALA A 57 -5.63 -5.78 9.11
CA ALA A 57 -6.86 -5.79 8.33
C ALA A 57 -7.97 -6.52 9.10
N ARG A 58 -8.89 -5.74 9.68
CA ARG A 58 -10.11 -6.30 10.24
C ARG A 58 -11.11 -6.49 9.11
N ILE A 59 -11.42 -7.73 8.80
CA ILE A 59 -12.48 -8.03 7.85
C ILE A 59 -13.80 -7.87 8.59
N PHE A 60 -14.66 -6.98 8.10
CA PHE A 60 -15.98 -6.73 8.65
C PHE A 60 -17.01 -7.09 7.58
N PHE A 61 -17.77 -8.14 7.86
CA PHE A 61 -18.89 -8.54 7.01
C PHE A 61 -20.18 -8.11 7.69
N ALA A 62 -20.96 -7.27 7.01
CA ALA A 62 -22.32 -6.95 7.41
C ALA A 62 -23.30 -7.38 6.33
N ASN A 63 -24.42 -7.94 6.78
CA ASN A 63 -25.52 -8.34 5.90
C ASN A 63 -26.49 -7.18 5.68
N PRO A 64 -27.12 -7.08 4.51
CA PRO A 64 -28.26 -6.18 4.31
C PRO A 64 -29.30 -6.37 5.41
N GLY A 65 -29.77 -5.27 5.99
CA GLY A 65 -30.71 -5.24 7.09
C GLY A 65 -30.09 -5.29 8.50
N GLN A 66 -28.80 -5.55 8.61
CA GLN A 66 -28.12 -5.56 9.91
C GLN A 66 -27.95 -4.15 10.47
N GLU A 67 -28.19 -4.00 11.77
CA GLU A 67 -27.92 -2.76 12.49
C GLU A 67 -26.43 -2.65 12.85
N VAL A 68 -25.83 -1.51 12.52
CA VAL A 68 -24.42 -1.20 12.72
C VAL A 68 -24.28 0.17 13.37
N TYR A 69 -23.15 0.39 14.03
CA TYR A 69 -22.84 1.68 14.65
C TYR A 69 -21.76 2.39 13.86
N ARG A 70 -22.09 3.56 13.30
CA ARG A 70 -21.14 4.43 12.62
C ARG A 70 -20.63 5.50 13.58
N ARG A 71 -19.42 6.01 13.34
CA ARG A 71 -18.89 7.14 14.11
C ARG A 71 -19.66 8.42 13.77
N ASN A 72 -19.97 9.20 14.80
CA ASN A 72 -20.57 10.51 14.63
C ASN A 72 -19.48 11.56 14.39
N PHE A 73 -19.63 12.38 13.34
CA PHE A 73 -18.70 13.46 12.97
C PHE A 73 -19.37 14.83 13.08
N THR A 74 -20.09 15.06 14.17
CA THR A 74 -20.74 16.36 14.43
C THR A 74 -19.72 17.41 14.86
N LEU A 75 -19.93 18.64 14.39
CA LEU A 75 -19.17 19.82 14.82
C LEU A 75 -19.95 20.58 15.89
N SER A 76 -19.22 21.30 16.75
CA SER A 76 -19.86 22.18 17.74
C SER A 76 -20.44 23.40 17.02
N ASP A 77 -21.65 23.78 17.38
CA ASP A 77 -22.39 24.87 16.77
C ASP A 77 -23.11 25.64 17.88
N PHE A 78 -22.66 26.86 18.15
CA PHE A 78 -23.24 27.70 19.18
C PHE A 78 -24.67 28.13 18.85
N GLY A 79 -24.99 28.37 17.58
CA GLY A 79 -26.33 28.78 17.15
C GLY A 79 -27.37 27.69 17.40
N LYS A 80 -26.95 26.42 17.36
CA LYS A 80 -27.79 25.26 17.69
C LYS A 80 -27.62 24.77 19.12
N SER A 81 -26.87 25.50 19.95
CA SER A 81 -26.48 25.08 21.31
C SER A 81 -25.90 23.66 21.35
N ASN A 82 -25.20 23.25 20.28
CA ASN A 82 -24.64 21.91 20.14
C ASN A 82 -23.16 21.90 20.50
N ASN A 83 -22.77 21.01 21.41
CA ASN A 83 -21.37 20.80 21.78
C ASN A 83 -20.93 19.38 21.38
N ALA A 84 -20.02 19.29 20.42
CA ALA A 84 -19.55 18.01 19.90
C ALA A 84 -18.85 17.13 20.96
N LYS A 85 -18.33 17.72 22.05
CA LYS A 85 -17.73 16.95 23.15
C LYS A 85 -18.76 16.12 23.91
N PHE A 86 -20.00 16.59 23.97
CA PHE A 86 -21.11 15.92 24.64
C PHE A 86 -22.01 15.16 23.67
N ALA A 87 -21.74 15.24 22.36
CA ALA A 87 -22.51 14.52 21.35
C ALA A 87 -22.24 13.01 21.43
N GLN A 88 -23.26 12.21 21.04
CA GLN A 88 -23.13 10.75 20.99
C GLN A 88 -22.01 10.37 20.00
N LYS A 89 -21.06 9.56 20.47
CA LYS A 89 -19.87 9.16 19.69
C LYS A 89 -20.20 8.24 18.51
N PHE A 90 -21.24 7.44 18.65
CA PHE A 90 -21.67 6.47 17.63
C PHE A 90 -23.18 6.60 17.39
N LEU A 91 -23.58 6.56 16.12
CA LEU A 91 -24.97 6.57 15.69
C LEU A 91 -25.35 5.20 15.15
N LYS A 92 -26.58 4.77 15.47
CA LYS A 92 -27.11 3.48 15.04
C LYS A 92 -27.73 3.63 13.65
N CYS A 93 -27.30 2.80 12.71
CA CYS A 93 -27.73 2.80 11.32
C CYS A 93 -28.00 1.37 10.85
N ARG A 94 -28.66 1.21 9.72
CA ARG A 94 -28.95 -0.08 9.10
C ARG A 94 -28.21 -0.18 7.77
N VAL A 95 -27.67 -1.36 7.47
CA VAL A 95 -27.01 -1.62 6.19
C VAL A 95 -28.07 -1.86 5.12
N VAL A 96 -28.00 -1.09 4.04
CA VAL A 96 -28.89 -1.26 2.87
C VAL A 96 -28.32 -2.33 1.95
N ARG A 97 -27.08 -2.13 1.49
CA ARG A 97 -26.41 -3.04 0.56
C ARG A 97 -24.88 -2.88 0.60
N PRO A 98 -24.12 -3.93 0.23
CA PRO A 98 -22.71 -3.81 -0.06
C PRO A 98 -22.47 -3.08 -1.39
N VAL A 99 -21.48 -2.19 -1.42
CA VAL A 99 -21.04 -1.46 -2.62
C VAL A 99 -19.66 -1.94 -3.08
N GLY A 100 -18.82 -2.43 -2.15
CA GLY A 100 -17.49 -2.98 -2.44
C GLY A 100 -16.99 -3.90 -1.32
N ASN A 101 -15.71 -4.31 -1.38
CA ASN A 101 -15.16 -5.32 -0.49
C ASN A 101 -15.34 -5.02 1.02
N ASN A 102 -15.24 -3.76 1.42
CA ASN A 102 -15.45 -3.29 2.80
C ASN A 102 -16.22 -1.95 2.79
N ALA A 103 -17.18 -1.79 1.87
CA ALA A 103 -17.95 -0.55 1.74
C ALA A 103 -19.44 -0.86 1.69
N TYR A 104 -20.21 -0.20 2.54
CA TYR A 104 -21.64 -0.46 2.74
C TYR A 104 -22.43 0.83 2.65
N GLU A 105 -23.54 0.82 1.93
CA GLU A 105 -24.53 1.90 2.02
C GLU A 105 -25.34 1.76 3.30
N LEU A 106 -25.48 2.87 4.02
CA LEU A 106 -26.22 2.95 5.27
C LEU A 106 -27.45 3.83 5.14
N GLU A 107 -28.49 3.43 5.86
CA GLU A 107 -29.67 4.22 6.16
C GLU A 107 -29.80 4.44 7.67
N ASP A 108 -30.40 5.55 8.07
CA ASP A 108 -30.80 5.75 9.47
C ASP A 108 -32.02 4.88 9.80
N LEU A 109 -32.34 4.75 11.10
CA LEU A 109 -33.52 3.97 11.53
C LEU A 109 -34.85 4.51 10.98
N ALA A 110 -34.88 5.76 10.54
CA ALA A 110 -36.02 6.40 9.88
C ALA A 110 -36.07 6.16 8.36
N GLY A 111 -35.13 5.41 7.78
CA GLY A 111 -35.07 5.12 6.34
C GLY A 111 -34.42 6.21 5.49
N MET A 112 -33.76 7.20 6.11
CA MET A 112 -33.03 8.24 5.38
C MET A 112 -31.64 7.76 4.99
N PRO A 113 -31.18 7.99 3.75
CA PRO A 113 -29.85 7.60 3.32
C PRO A 113 -28.79 8.43 4.05
N VAL A 114 -27.81 7.77 4.65
CA VAL A 114 -26.73 8.41 5.43
C VAL A 114 -25.44 8.50 4.62
N GLY A 115 -25.20 7.53 3.73
CA GLY A 115 -24.04 7.48 2.85
C GLY A 115 -23.28 6.17 2.96
N ILE A 116 -22.03 6.18 2.50
CA ILE A 116 -21.17 4.99 2.43
C ILE A 116 -20.31 4.89 3.69
N PHE A 117 -20.35 3.73 4.33
CA PHE A 117 -19.53 3.38 5.47
C PHE A 117 -18.44 2.40 5.08
N THR A 118 -17.22 2.74 5.49
CA THR A 118 -16.05 1.86 5.45
C THR A 118 -15.56 1.64 6.89
N PRO A 119 -15.50 0.39 7.37
CA PRO A 119 -15.09 0.04 8.73
C PRO A 119 -13.58 0.22 8.98
#